data_AF-A0A819T6X4-F1
#
_entry.id   AF-A0A819T6X4-F1
#
_cell.length_a   1.000
_cell.length_b   1.000
_cell.length_c   1.000
_cell.angle_alpha   90.00
_cell.angle_beta   90.00
_cell.angle_gamma   90.00
#
_symmetry.space_group_name_H-M   'P 1'
#
loop_
_entity.id
_entity.type
_entity.pdbx_description
1 polymer ?
#
loop_
_entity_poly.entity_id
_entity_poly.type
_entity_poly.pdbx_seq_one_letter_code
_entity_poly.pdbx_strand_id
1 'polypeptide(L)'
;MSNSVNVINRSSKPTRIGFFKNRGPYQPSFDAEKVIELKPHTSQLVKLEQGWEGRIQKLSGAAKDPATWAEIHFNAWKNMTFADISLIRGYNGSMLFTSNDDTLRTGMTDDLWAEAPEKFKAKDSKGNNVLAPTEPYTGGRNVELVAYYRRRVTNGNAYLIPDDHASSHGTQDIHINLELYDIPNESTGIGNRNISTRVIALRSNANGKFVCAENAGKNSLIANRVAVSSWETFNLIFLNGKNVALKSCANGKYVCAENAGDGPLIANRSQISLWETFRLIDRGNGKVALVAVNGKYVCADNYGNSELIANRTSVESWETFDLVQQ
;
A
#
# COMPACT_ATOMS: atom_id res chain seq x y z
N MET A 1 25.41 -1.08 -19.42
CA MET A 1 24.92 -1.67 -18.15
C MET A 1 23.59 -2.34 -18.44
N SER A 2 23.25 -3.46 -17.80
CA SER A 2 21.94 -4.11 -18.02
C SER A 2 20.85 -3.41 -17.20
N ASN A 3 19.72 -3.11 -17.83
CA ASN A 3 18.54 -2.62 -17.13
C ASN A 3 18.01 -3.68 -16.17
N SER A 4 17.33 -3.27 -15.11
CA SER A 4 16.70 -4.23 -14.22
C SER A 4 15.46 -3.72 -13.53
N VAL A 5 14.58 -4.66 -13.21
CA VAL A 5 13.47 -4.43 -12.29
C VAL A 5 13.61 -5.37 -11.09
N ASN A 6 13.70 -4.83 -9.89
CA ASN A 6 13.55 -5.58 -8.64
C ASN A 6 12.05 -5.75 -8.36
N VAL A 7 11.51 -6.92 -8.67
CA VAL A 7 10.09 -7.22 -8.48
C VAL A 7 9.89 -7.70 -7.05
N ILE A 8 8.99 -7.06 -6.32
CA ILE A 8 8.71 -7.31 -4.90
C ILE A 8 7.26 -7.76 -4.77
N ASN A 9 7.06 -9.02 -4.36
CA ASN A 9 5.73 -9.54 -4.08
C ASN A 9 5.30 -9.12 -2.67
N ARG A 10 4.47 -8.06 -2.56
CA ARG A 10 3.87 -7.63 -1.29
C ARG A 10 2.61 -8.41 -0.93
N SER A 11 2.12 -9.26 -1.84
CA SER A 11 0.89 -10.05 -1.66
C SER A 11 1.06 -11.18 -0.63
N SER A 12 -0.07 -11.65 -0.10
CA SER A 12 -0.14 -12.79 0.83
C SER A 12 0.01 -14.17 0.18
N LYS A 13 -0.03 -14.23 -1.16
CA LYS A 13 0.02 -15.47 -1.94
C LYS A 13 1.19 -15.51 -2.93
N PRO A 14 1.63 -16.71 -3.34
CA PRO A 14 2.53 -16.84 -4.48
C PRO A 14 1.96 -16.14 -5.70
N THR A 15 2.81 -15.39 -6.39
CA THR A 15 2.39 -14.55 -7.51
C THR A 15 3.25 -14.88 -8.72
N ARG A 16 2.59 -15.23 -9.84
CA ARG A 16 3.24 -15.33 -11.15
C ARG A 16 3.22 -13.96 -11.82
N ILE A 17 4.35 -13.55 -12.37
CA ILE A 17 4.56 -12.24 -13.01
C ILE A 17 5.11 -12.47 -14.41
N GLY A 18 4.41 -11.96 -15.40
CA GLY A 18 4.84 -12.00 -16.80
C GLY A 18 5.43 -10.67 -17.25
N PHE A 19 6.48 -10.75 -18.06
CA PHE A 19 7.09 -9.64 -18.78
C PHE A 19 6.73 -9.76 -20.25
N PHE A 20 6.13 -8.72 -20.81
CA PHE A 20 5.62 -8.70 -22.17
C PHE A 20 6.24 -7.54 -22.93
N LYS A 21 7.17 -7.84 -23.82
CA LYS A 21 7.82 -6.83 -24.65
C LYS A 21 6.84 -6.25 -25.68
N ASN A 22 6.92 -4.95 -25.91
CA ASN A 22 6.15 -4.28 -26.95
C ASN A 22 6.61 -4.77 -28.33
N ARG A 23 5.65 -5.11 -29.20
CA ARG A 23 5.92 -5.57 -30.59
C ARG A 23 5.53 -4.55 -31.66
N GLY A 24 4.96 -3.42 -31.24
CA GLY A 24 4.52 -2.34 -32.13
C GLY A 24 3.43 -1.48 -31.49
N PRO A 25 3.09 -0.35 -32.13
CA PRO A 25 2.05 0.55 -31.63
C PRO A 25 0.69 -0.17 -31.59
N TYR A 26 -0.04 -0.01 -30.49
CA TYR A 26 -1.42 -0.48 -30.28
C TYR A 26 -1.66 -2.01 -30.29
N GLN A 27 -0.61 -2.85 -30.31
CA GLN A 27 -0.75 -4.31 -30.23
C GLN A 27 -0.01 -4.89 -29.03
N PRO A 28 -0.69 -5.04 -27.87
CA PRO A 28 -0.07 -5.67 -26.72
C PRO A 28 0.20 -7.16 -27.00
N SER A 29 1.42 -7.61 -26.73
CA SER A 29 1.73 -9.05 -26.72
C SER A 29 1.05 -9.72 -25.53
N PHE A 30 0.51 -10.91 -25.75
CA PHE A 30 0.04 -11.82 -24.69
C PHE A 30 0.96 -13.03 -24.51
N ASP A 31 2.04 -13.09 -25.29
CA ASP A 31 3.13 -14.02 -25.10
C ASP A 31 4.18 -13.35 -24.22
N ALA A 32 4.32 -13.85 -22.99
CA ALA A 32 5.34 -13.37 -22.08
C ALA A 32 6.71 -13.84 -22.58
N GLU A 33 7.68 -12.94 -22.69
CA GLU A 33 9.07 -13.32 -22.97
C GLU A 33 9.73 -13.99 -21.76
N LYS A 34 9.22 -13.67 -20.56
CA LYS A 34 9.72 -14.15 -19.28
C LYS A 34 8.58 -14.20 -18.28
N VAL A 35 8.55 -15.28 -17.50
CA VAL A 35 7.65 -15.41 -16.35
C VAL A 35 8.48 -15.78 -15.13
N ILE A 36 8.26 -15.08 -14.04
CA ILE A 36 8.81 -15.42 -12.72
C ILE A 36 7.66 -15.78 -11.78
N GLU A 37 7.98 -16.51 -10.72
CA GLU A 37 7.06 -16.80 -9.63
C GLU A 37 7.73 -16.44 -8.31
N LEU A 38 7.07 -15.59 -7.52
CA LEU A 38 7.57 -15.12 -6.24
C LEU A 38 6.71 -15.61 -5.10
N LYS A 39 7.35 -16.12 -4.05
CA LYS A 39 6.69 -16.38 -2.77
C LYS A 39 6.20 -15.06 -2.14
N PRO A 40 5.20 -15.11 -1.23
CA PRO A 40 4.79 -13.94 -0.47
C PRO A 40 5.98 -13.23 0.18
N HIS A 41 6.00 -11.90 0.12
CA HIS A 41 6.99 -11.04 0.77
C HIS A 41 8.45 -11.26 0.34
N THR A 42 8.67 -11.85 -0.84
CA THR A 42 9.99 -12.01 -1.44
C THR A 42 10.19 -11.07 -2.63
N SER A 43 11.45 -10.86 -3.01
CA SER A 43 11.79 -10.10 -4.21
C SER A 43 12.76 -10.86 -5.11
N GLN A 44 12.79 -10.48 -6.39
CA GLN A 44 13.76 -10.97 -7.36
C GLN A 44 14.17 -9.85 -8.30
N LEU A 45 15.49 -9.70 -8.46
CA LEU A 45 16.07 -8.82 -9.47
C LEU A 45 15.96 -9.49 -10.85
N VAL A 46 15.20 -8.88 -11.75
CA VAL A 46 15.05 -9.31 -13.14
C VAL A 46 15.88 -8.41 -14.03
N LYS A 47 16.93 -8.97 -14.63
CA LYS A 47 17.71 -8.29 -15.66
C LYS A 47 16.95 -8.30 -16.98
N LEU A 48 16.96 -7.14 -17.64
CA LEU A 48 16.36 -6.88 -18.94
C LEU A 48 17.43 -6.33 -19.88
N GLU A 49 17.19 -6.47 -21.18
CA GLU A 49 18.07 -5.88 -22.18
C GLU A 49 18.04 -4.35 -22.14
N GLN A 50 19.07 -3.73 -22.70
CA GLN A 50 19.12 -2.28 -22.85
C GLN A 50 17.97 -1.82 -23.78
N GLY A 51 17.29 -0.73 -23.42
CA GLY A 51 16.15 -0.24 -24.20
C GLY A 51 14.89 -1.11 -24.08
N TRP A 52 14.82 -2.04 -23.12
CA TRP A 52 13.62 -2.86 -22.95
C TRP A 52 12.38 -1.97 -22.76
N GLU A 53 11.36 -2.27 -23.55
CA GLU A 53 10.08 -1.58 -23.53
C GLU A 53 8.96 -2.62 -23.47
N GLY A 54 8.05 -2.45 -22.54
CA GLY A 54 6.91 -3.32 -22.43
C GLY A 54 6.15 -3.14 -21.14
N ARG A 55 5.39 -4.17 -20.80
CA ARG A 55 4.58 -4.22 -19.59
C ARG A 55 4.94 -5.41 -18.73
N ILE A 56 4.78 -5.21 -17.44
CA ILE A 56 4.88 -6.23 -16.40
C ILE A 56 3.49 -6.42 -15.83
N GLN A 57 3.02 -7.67 -15.75
CA GLN A 57 1.66 -7.98 -15.32
C GLN A 57 1.66 -9.16 -14.36
N LYS A 58 0.81 -9.07 -13.35
CA LYS A 58 0.41 -10.22 -12.53
C LYS A 58 -0.48 -11.17 -13.32
N LEU A 59 -0.12 -12.45 -13.34
CA LEU A 59 -0.88 -13.51 -14.01
C LEU A 59 -1.80 -14.23 -13.02
N SER A 60 -2.87 -13.56 -12.58
CA SER A 60 -3.93 -14.19 -11.77
C SER A 60 -4.76 -15.20 -12.57
N GLY A 61 -4.97 -14.89 -13.86
CA GLY A 61 -5.63 -15.76 -14.85
C GLY A 61 -4.82 -15.82 -16.15
N ALA A 62 -5.51 -15.70 -17.28
CA ALA A 62 -4.88 -15.59 -18.60
C ALA A 62 -4.28 -14.19 -18.80
N ALA A 63 -3.27 -14.07 -19.68
CA ALA A 63 -2.61 -12.79 -19.96
C ALA A 63 -3.58 -11.71 -20.53
N LYS A 64 -4.68 -12.13 -21.14
CA LYS A 64 -5.74 -11.26 -21.69
C LYS A 64 -6.81 -10.85 -20.69
N ASP A 65 -6.81 -11.43 -19.50
CA ASP A 65 -7.80 -11.10 -18.48
C ASP A 65 -7.57 -9.70 -17.92
N PRO A 66 -8.60 -9.06 -17.34
CA PRO A 66 -8.45 -7.74 -16.75
C PRO A 66 -7.33 -7.71 -15.71
N ALA A 67 -6.38 -6.80 -15.88
CA ALA A 67 -5.20 -6.74 -15.03
C ALA A 67 -4.60 -5.35 -14.97
N THR A 68 -3.97 -5.05 -13.83
CA THR A 68 -3.14 -3.85 -13.70
C THR A 68 -1.86 -4.07 -14.48
N TRP A 69 -1.50 -3.08 -15.31
CA TRP A 69 -0.29 -3.11 -16.10
C TRP A 69 0.72 -2.14 -15.50
N ALA A 70 1.96 -2.61 -15.37
CA ALA A 70 3.10 -1.78 -15.03
C ALA A 70 3.93 -1.60 -16.30
N GLU A 71 3.77 -0.46 -16.96
CA GLU A 71 4.38 -0.15 -18.26
C GLU A 71 5.72 0.57 -18.01
N ILE A 72 6.76 0.21 -18.76
CA ILE A 72 8.09 0.76 -18.60
C ILE A 72 8.85 0.77 -19.93
N HIS A 73 9.54 1.87 -20.19
CA HIS A 73 10.41 2.07 -21.33
C HIS A 73 11.78 2.57 -20.83
N PHE A 74 12.76 1.67 -20.80
CA PHE A 74 14.13 2.03 -20.43
C PHE A 74 14.87 2.72 -21.56
N ASN A 75 15.83 3.59 -21.23
CA ASN A 75 16.72 4.24 -22.19
C ASN A 75 15.99 4.95 -23.35
N ALA A 76 14.81 5.50 -23.07
CA ALA A 76 13.95 6.17 -24.04
C ALA A 76 14.46 7.59 -24.34
N TRP A 77 13.55 8.56 -24.51
CA TRP A 77 13.93 9.94 -24.77
C TRP A 77 14.91 10.49 -23.72
N LYS A 78 15.98 11.14 -24.18
CA LYS A 78 17.12 11.59 -23.36
C LYS A 78 17.77 10.49 -22.50
N ASN A 79 17.71 9.23 -22.95
CA ASN A 79 18.24 8.07 -22.24
C ASN A 79 17.62 7.89 -20.83
N MET A 80 16.38 8.34 -20.66
CA MET A 80 15.64 8.19 -19.40
C MET A 80 14.84 6.88 -19.39
N THR A 81 14.55 6.39 -18.19
CA THR A 81 13.55 5.35 -17.95
C THR A 81 12.22 6.02 -17.64
N PHE A 82 11.19 5.73 -18.43
CA PHE A 82 9.82 6.14 -18.14
C PHE A 82 9.02 4.95 -17.66
N ALA A 83 8.22 5.15 -16.62
CA ALA A 83 7.35 4.11 -16.12
C ALA A 83 6.01 4.69 -15.68
N ASP A 84 4.99 3.84 -15.72
CA ASP A 84 3.64 4.17 -15.33
C ASP A 84 2.83 2.92 -14.96
N ILE A 85 1.79 3.14 -14.18
CA ILE A 85 0.78 2.12 -13.91
C ILE A 85 -0.44 2.42 -14.77
N SER A 86 -1.02 1.39 -15.37
CA SER A 86 -2.18 1.51 -16.24
C SER A 86 -3.32 0.63 -15.77
N LEU A 87 -4.49 1.25 -15.62
CA LEU A 87 -5.77 0.62 -15.29
C LEU A 87 -6.68 0.51 -16.52
N ILE A 88 -6.17 0.89 -17.69
CA ILE A 88 -6.91 0.86 -18.97
C ILE A 88 -7.44 -0.55 -19.24
N ARG A 89 -6.60 -1.55 -18.98
CA ARG A 89 -6.91 -2.98 -19.20
C ARG A 89 -7.40 -3.70 -17.96
N GLY A 90 -7.77 -2.97 -16.91
CA GLY A 90 -8.42 -3.51 -15.71
C GLY A 90 -7.53 -3.46 -14.48
N TYR A 91 -7.98 -4.17 -13.45
CA TYR A 91 -7.29 -4.17 -12.16
C TYR A 91 -7.33 -5.56 -11.53
N ASN A 92 -6.16 -6.12 -11.21
CA ASN A 92 -6.05 -7.37 -10.47
C ASN A 92 -5.17 -7.24 -9.21
N GLY A 93 -4.97 -6.00 -8.76
CA GLY A 93 -4.26 -5.62 -7.55
C GLY A 93 -3.29 -4.47 -7.80
N SER A 94 -3.00 -3.74 -6.74
CA SER A 94 -2.24 -2.50 -6.81
C SER A 94 -0.77 -2.72 -7.11
N MET A 95 -0.14 -1.73 -7.76
CA MET A 95 1.26 -1.77 -8.17
C MET A 95 1.90 -0.41 -7.95
N LEU A 96 3.18 -0.41 -7.57
CA LEU A 96 3.95 0.80 -7.33
C LEU A 96 5.35 0.66 -7.94
N PHE A 97 5.72 1.61 -8.78
CA PHE A 97 7.10 1.81 -9.22
C PHE A 97 7.82 2.82 -8.33
N THR A 98 9.08 2.53 -7.99
CA THR A 98 10.04 3.48 -7.44
C THR A 98 11.42 3.33 -8.07
N SER A 99 12.20 4.39 -8.20
CA SER A 99 13.64 4.31 -8.49
C SER A 99 14.46 4.28 -7.20
N ASN A 100 15.75 3.91 -7.27
CA ASN A 100 16.63 3.92 -6.08
C ASN A 100 17.14 5.33 -5.74
N ASP A 101 17.07 6.25 -6.69
CA ASP A 101 17.42 7.66 -6.51
C ASP A 101 16.21 8.52 -6.08
N ASP A 102 15.06 7.88 -5.79
CA ASP A 102 13.79 8.51 -5.39
C ASP A 102 13.20 9.54 -6.38
N THR A 103 13.71 9.60 -7.62
CA THR A 103 13.21 10.52 -8.65
C THR A 103 11.98 10.01 -9.39
N LEU A 104 11.72 8.70 -9.37
CA LEU A 104 10.53 8.06 -9.91
C LEU A 104 9.68 7.51 -8.78
N ARG A 105 8.40 7.89 -8.74
CA ARG A 105 7.38 7.22 -7.94
C ARG A 105 6.02 7.33 -8.61
N THR A 106 5.48 6.22 -9.10
CA THR A 106 4.17 6.18 -9.78
C THR A 106 3.41 4.90 -9.45
N GLY A 107 2.09 4.97 -9.41
CA GLY A 107 1.22 3.87 -8.98
C GLY A 107 0.52 4.09 -7.64
N MET A 108 -0.06 3.01 -7.12
CA MET A 108 -0.82 3.00 -5.87
C MET A 108 -0.53 1.75 -5.04
N THR A 109 -0.76 1.86 -3.73
CA THR A 109 -0.70 0.72 -2.78
C THR A 109 -2.07 0.32 -2.27
N ASP A 110 -3.06 1.21 -2.42
CA ASP A 110 -4.41 1.04 -1.87
C ASP A 110 -5.19 0.01 -2.67
N ASP A 111 -5.96 -0.85 -2.01
CA ASP A 111 -6.89 -1.75 -2.71
C ASP A 111 -8.02 -0.94 -3.35
N LEU A 112 -8.14 -1.07 -4.67
CA LEU A 112 -9.20 -0.42 -5.44
C LEU A 112 -10.44 -1.31 -5.58
N TRP A 113 -10.35 -2.60 -5.27
CA TRP A 113 -11.43 -3.57 -5.49
C TRP A 113 -12.46 -3.60 -4.35
N ALA A 114 -12.04 -3.62 -3.08
CA ALA A 114 -12.94 -3.81 -1.93
C ALA A 114 -14.13 -2.85 -1.94
N GLU A 115 -13.87 -1.56 -2.14
CA GLU A 115 -14.88 -0.49 -2.13
C GLU A 115 -15.41 -0.14 -3.53
N ALA A 116 -15.05 -0.90 -4.56
CA ALA A 116 -15.59 -0.66 -5.89
C ALA A 116 -17.09 -1.01 -5.92
N PRO A 117 -17.93 -0.19 -6.57
CA PRO A 117 -19.31 -0.57 -6.88
C PRO A 117 -19.38 -1.95 -7.55
N GLU A 118 -20.34 -2.78 -7.14
CA GLU A 118 -20.49 -4.16 -7.63
C GLU A 118 -20.51 -4.26 -9.17
N LYS A 119 -21.08 -3.27 -9.85
CA LYS A 119 -21.11 -3.20 -11.32
C LYS A 119 -19.73 -3.15 -12.00
N PHE A 120 -18.66 -2.85 -11.26
CA PHE A 120 -17.29 -2.84 -11.77
C PHE A 120 -16.50 -4.09 -11.37
N LYS A 121 -16.97 -4.83 -10.36
CA LYS A 121 -16.35 -6.06 -9.90
C LYS A 121 -16.62 -7.16 -10.92
N ALA A 122 -15.57 -7.89 -11.28
CA ALA A 122 -15.62 -8.98 -12.23
C ALA A 122 -14.73 -10.13 -11.75
N LYS A 123 -14.73 -11.21 -12.53
CA LYS A 123 -13.85 -12.36 -12.32
C LYS A 123 -12.97 -12.56 -13.54
N ASP A 124 -11.71 -12.93 -13.30
CA ASP A 124 -10.83 -13.40 -14.37
C ASP A 124 -11.18 -14.84 -14.80
N SER A 125 -10.50 -15.38 -15.81
CA SER A 125 -10.77 -16.73 -16.34
C SER A 125 -10.49 -17.86 -15.35
N LYS A 126 -9.84 -17.57 -14.21
CA LYS A 126 -9.59 -18.50 -13.11
C LYS A 126 -10.48 -18.24 -11.89
N GLY A 127 -11.43 -17.30 -12.00
CA GLY A 127 -12.38 -16.98 -10.93
C GLY A 127 -11.85 -16.03 -9.86
N ASN A 128 -10.67 -15.42 -10.07
CA ASN A 128 -10.14 -14.42 -9.13
C ASN A 128 -10.85 -13.09 -9.29
N ASN A 129 -10.94 -12.35 -8.19
CA ASN A 129 -11.45 -10.98 -8.18
C ASN A 129 -10.60 -10.07 -9.06
N VAL A 130 -11.27 -9.29 -9.90
CA VAL A 130 -10.68 -8.20 -10.70
C VAL A 130 -11.68 -7.04 -10.80
N LEU A 131 -11.24 -5.87 -11.22
CA LEU A 131 -12.14 -4.85 -11.78
C LEU A 131 -12.06 -4.85 -13.29
N ALA A 132 -13.20 -4.57 -13.91
CA ALA A 132 -13.32 -4.40 -15.36
C ALA A 132 -12.32 -3.35 -15.90
N PRO A 133 -11.93 -3.45 -17.19
CA PRO A 133 -11.14 -2.41 -17.84
C PRO A 133 -11.90 -1.09 -17.94
N THR A 134 -11.20 0.04 -17.85
CA THR A 134 -11.79 1.33 -18.23
C THR A 134 -12.00 1.40 -19.74
N GLU A 135 -11.18 0.71 -20.53
CA GLU A 135 -11.36 0.52 -21.97
C GLU A 135 -11.11 -0.94 -22.38
N PRO A 136 -12.17 -1.75 -22.63
CA PRO A 136 -12.02 -3.13 -23.05
C PRO A 136 -11.45 -3.24 -24.48
N TYR A 137 -10.97 -4.42 -24.85
CA TYR A 137 -10.47 -4.69 -26.21
C TYR A 137 -11.56 -4.57 -27.29
N THR A 138 -12.83 -4.72 -26.91
CA THR A 138 -13.99 -4.55 -27.79
C THR A 138 -14.30 -3.08 -28.11
N GLY A 139 -13.58 -2.13 -27.49
CA GLY A 139 -13.82 -0.70 -27.61
C GLY A 139 -14.85 -0.16 -26.63
N GLY A 140 -14.96 1.17 -26.57
CA GLY A 140 -15.79 1.90 -25.61
C GLY A 140 -15.04 2.26 -24.32
N ARG A 141 -15.60 3.19 -23.55
CA ARG A 141 -15.01 3.69 -22.30
C ARG A 141 -16.00 3.60 -21.15
N ASN A 142 -15.58 3.01 -20.03
CA ASN A 142 -16.33 3.00 -18.78
C ASN A 142 -16.07 4.29 -17.99
N VAL A 143 -16.76 5.36 -18.38
CA VAL A 143 -16.64 6.71 -17.77
C VAL A 143 -16.91 6.72 -16.26
N GLU A 144 -17.81 5.89 -15.76
CA GLU A 144 -18.11 5.83 -14.33
C GLU A 144 -16.98 5.15 -13.54
N LEU A 145 -16.34 4.13 -14.10
CA LEU A 145 -15.16 3.50 -13.50
C LEU A 145 -13.95 4.44 -13.51
N VAL A 146 -13.77 5.21 -14.59
CA VAL A 146 -12.76 6.27 -14.62
C VAL A 146 -12.99 7.27 -13.50
N ALA A 147 -14.23 7.73 -13.32
CA ALA A 147 -14.58 8.65 -12.23
C ALA A 147 -14.35 8.02 -10.84
N TYR A 148 -14.61 6.73 -10.68
CA TYR A 148 -14.27 5.99 -9.46
C TYR A 148 -12.76 6.03 -9.17
N TYR A 149 -11.94 5.69 -10.16
CA TYR A 149 -10.48 5.71 -10.01
C TYR A 149 -9.94 7.11 -9.76
N ARG A 150 -10.48 8.16 -10.41
CA ARG A 150 -10.04 9.55 -10.18
C ARG A 150 -10.22 10.03 -8.74
N ARG A 151 -11.11 9.41 -7.96
CA ARG A 151 -11.29 9.71 -6.53
C ARG A 151 -10.37 8.93 -5.59
N ARG A 152 -9.67 7.91 -6.10
CA ARG A 152 -8.89 6.95 -5.30
C ARG A 152 -7.43 6.89 -5.67
N VAL A 153 -7.11 7.16 -6.93
CA VAL A 153 -5.75 7.25 -7.44
C VAL A 153 -5.38 8.72 -7.53
N THR A 154 -4.28 9.11 -6.87
CA THR A 154 -3.73 10.45 -6.97
C THR A 154 -3.50 10.81 -8.45
N ASN A 155 -3.83 12.04 -8.83
CA ASN A 155 -3.65 12.49 -10.22
C ASN A 155 -2.20 12.30 -10.67
N GLY A 156 -2.01 11.68 -11.83
CA GLY A 156 -0.68 11.36 -12.38
C GLY A 156 -0.09 10.03 -11.91
N ASN A 157 -0.75 9.27 -11.03
CA ASN A 157 -0.20 7.99 -10.56
C ASN A 157 -0.69 6.76 -11.35
N ALA A 158 -1.65 6.92 -12.26
CA ALA A 158 -2.00 5.86 -13.19
C ALA A 158 -2.70 6.40 -14.44
N TYR A 159 -2.48 5.74 -15.58
CA TYR A 159 -3.29 5.87 -16.78
C TYR A 159 -4.66 5.24 -16.55
N LEU A 160 -5.72 6.06 -16.61
CA LEU A 160 -7.10 5.61 -16.55
C LEU A 160 -7.75 5.64 -17.93
N ILE A 161 -7.23 6.48 -18.82
CA ILE A 161 -7.55 6.57 -20.25
C ILE A 161 -6.26 6.81 -21.04
N PRO A 162 -6.21 6.53 -22.36
CA PRO A 162 -5.00 6.68 -23.18
C PRO A 162 -4.37 8.09 -23.15
N ASP A 163 -5.20 9.13 -23.02
CA ASP A 163 -4.77 10.53 -23.09
C ASP A 163 -4.29 11.10 -21.73
N ASP A 164 -4.13 10.26 -20.70
CA ASP A 164 -3.67 10.67 -19.36
C ASP A 164 -2.15 10.93 -19.31
N HIS A 165 -1.64 11.80 -20.17
CA HIS A 165 -0.21 12.07 -20.35
C HIS A 165 0.52 12.58 -19.09
N ALA A 166 -0.22 13.08 -18.08
CA ALA A 166 0.33 13.50 -16.80
C ALA A 166 0.91 12.35 -15.94
N SER A 167 0.74 11.09 -16.36
CA SER A 167 1.18 9.90 -15.62
C SER A 167 2.52 9.32 -16.07
N SER A 168 3.15 9.90 -17.10
CA SER A 168 4.51 9.57 -17.52
C SER A 168 5.54 10.22 -16.59
N HIS A 169 6.14 9.43 -15.72
CA HIS A 169 7.24 9.87 -14.85
C HIS A 169 8.56 9.30 -15.36
N GLY A 170 9.61 10.12 -15.38
CA GLY A 170 10.91 9.74 -15.91
C GLY A 170 12.02 9.83 -14.86
N THR A 171 12.99 8.92 -14.94
CA THR A 171 14.21 8.90 -14.10
C THR A 171 15.43 8.60 -14.96
N GLN A 172 16.64 8.95 -14.48
CA GLN A 172 17.88 8.47 -15.08
C GLN A 172 18.29 7.08 -14.58
N ASP A 173 17.65 6.58 -13.52
CA ASP A 173 17.89 5.25 -12.98
C ASP A 173 17.43 4.16 -13.97
N ILE A 174 18.27 3.16 -14.16
CA ILE A 174 18.00 1.97 -14.99
C ILE A 174 17.75 0.72 -14.13
N HIS A 175 17.64 0.90 -12.81
CA HIS A 175 17.35 -0.12 -11.81
C HIS A 175 16.08 0.24 -11.03
N ILE A 176 14.93 -0.22 -11.51
CA ILE A 176 13.62 0.16 -10.97
C ILE A 176 13.12 -0.89 -9.97
N ASN A 177 12.41 -0.47 -8.93
CA ASN A 177 11.66 -1.36 -8.04
C ASN A 177 10.19 -1.39 -8.46
N LEU A 178 9.60 -2.59 -8.50
CA LEU A 178 8.16 -2.79 -8.75
C LEU A 178 7.55 -3.59 -7.60
N GLU A 179 6.66 -2.97 -6.86
CA GLU A 179 5.89 -3.63 -5.80
C GLU A 179 4.52 -4.09 -6.31
N LEU A 180 4.12 -5.31 -5.91
CA LEU A 180 2.88 -5.95 -6.35
C LEU A 180 2.02 -6.37 -5.15
N TYR A 181 0.80 -5.85 -5.09
CA TYR A 181 -0.17 -6.07 -3.99
C TYR A 181 -1.35 -6.90 -4.48
N ASP A 182 -1.93 -7.75 -3.63
CA ASP A 182 -3.11 -8.55 -3.96
C ASP A 182 -4.40 -7.74 -3.85
N ILE A 183 -5.45 -8.25 -4.50
CA ILE A 183 -6.83 -7.94 -4.09
C ILE A 183 -7.13 -8.86 -2.91
N PRO A 184 -7.44 -8.33 -1.73
CA PRO A 184 -7.93 -9.13 -0.61
C PRO A 184 -9.19 -9.88 -1.04
N ASN A 185 -9.21 -11.21 -0.91
CA ASN A 185 -10.39 -12.00 -1.25
C ASN A 185 -11.51 -11.76 -0.22
N GLU A 186 -12.73 -11.43 -0.64
CA GLU A 186 -13.93 -11.58 0.19
C GLU A 186 -14.57 -12.97 -0.02
N SER A 187 -14.73 -13.76 1.06
CA SER A 187 -16.04 -14.31 1.53
C SER A 187 -15.87 -15.22 2.77
N THR A 188 -16.41 -14.80 3.92
CA THR A 188 -17.47 -15.50 4.67
C THR A 188 -18.24 -14.43 5.46
N GLY A 189 -19.56 -14.58 5.54
CA GLY A 189 -20.49 -13.59 6.07
C GLY A 189 -20.14 -13.02 7.44
N ILE A 190 -20.71 -11.85 7.72
CA ILE A 190 -20.85 -11.16 9.02
C ILE A 190 -20.25 -11.96 10.19
N GLY A 191 -18.95 -11.80 10.43
CA GLY A 191 -18.23 -12.50 11.49
C GLY A 191 -16.75 -12.68 11.16
N ASN A 192 -15.90 -11.85 11.76
CA ASN A 192 -14.43 -11.84 11.62
C ASN A 192 -13.87 -11.44 10.25
N ARG A 193 -13.72 -10.12 10.06
CA ARG A 193 -12.75 -9.55 9.11
C ARG A 193 -11.35 -10.07 9.46
N ASN A 194 -10.74 -10.91 8.62
CA ASN A 194 -9.28 -11.00 8.57
C ASN A 194 -8.76 -9.78 7.81
N ILE A 195 -8.81 -8.65 8.50
CA ILE A 195 -7.97 -7.51 8.24
C ILE A 195 -6.53 -8.06 8.24
N SER A 196 -5.72 -7.71 7.24
CA SER A 196 -4.27 -7.91 7.33
C SER A 196 -3.79 -7.22 8.60
N THR A 197 -3.67 -8.01 9.65
CA THR A 197 -3.34 -7.60 11.00
C THR A 197 -1.92 -8.04 11.20
N ARG A 198 -1.03 -7.06 11.34
CA ARG A 198 0.30 -7.33 11.84
C ARG A 198 0.25 -7.07 13.34
N VAL A 199 0.58 -8.09 14.12
CA VAL A 199 0.84 -7.86 15.55
C VAL A 199 2.17 -7.12 15.63
N ILE A 200 2.14 -5.95 16.23
CA ILE A 200 3.29 -5.07 16.35
C ILE A 200 3.42 -4.57 17.78
N ALA A 201 4.61 -4.12 18.12
CA ALA A 201 4.86 -3.20 19.23
C ALA A 201 5.35 -1.86 18.66
N LEU A 202 5.01 -0.77 19.33
CA LEU A 202 5.53 0.57 19.02
C LEU A 202 6.62 0.90 20.04
N ARG A 203 7.86 1.05 19.58
CA ARG A 203 8.96 1.52 20.43
C ARG A 203 9.17 3.01 20.23
N SER A 204 8.99 3.81 21.28
CA SER A 204 9.18 5.26 21.19
C SER A 204 10.65 5.61 20.97
N ASN A 205 10.91 6.51 20.01
CA ASN A 205 12.25 7.08 19.83
C ASN A 205 12.58 8.15 20.88
N ALA A 206 11.61 8.56 21.73
CA ALA A 206 11.86 9.48 22.83
C ALA A 206 12.75 8.86 23.93
N ASN A 207 12.57 7.57 24.20
CA ASN A 207 13.23 6.89 25.33
C ASN A 207 13.58 5.41 25.10
N GLY A 208 13.32 4.87 23.91
CA GLY A 208 13.62 3.47 23.56
C GLY A 208 12.69 2.43 24.19
N LYS A 209 11.61 2.84 24.86
CA LYS A 209 10.65 1.95 25.53
C LYS A 209 9.42 1.70 24.66
N PHE A 210 8.73 0.60 24.94
CA PHE A 210 7.51 0.20 24.26
C PHE A 210 6.28 0.91 24.83
N VAL A 211 5.37 1.27 23.94
CA VAL A 211 4.04 1.81 24.25
C VAL A 211 3.18 0.70 24.87
N CYS A 212 2.65 0.97 26.05
CA CYS A 212 1.87 0.08 26.88
C CYS A 212 0.43 0.55 26.97
N ALA A 213 -0.53 -0.35 26.77
CA ALA A 213 -1.94 -0.14 27.11
C ALA A 213 -2.14 -0.40 28.61
N GLU A 214 -1.92 0.63 29.42
CA GLU A 214 -1.88 0.52 30.89
C GLU A 214 -3.18 -0.03 31.49
N ASN A 215 -3.03 -0.74 32.61
CA ASN A 215 -4.13 -1.34 33.37
C ASN A 215 -5.06 -2.19 32.46
N ALA A 216 -4.46 -3.09 31.68
CA ALA A 216 -5.15 -3.88 30.64
C ALA A 216 -5.97 -3.01 29.67
N GLY A 217 -5.40 -1.87 29.25
CA GLY A 217 -5.99 -0.89 28.35
C GLY A 217 -7.14 -0.06 28.91
N LYS A 218 -7.36 -0.06 30.23
CA LYS A 218 -8.32 0.85 30.89
C LYS A 218 -7.77 2.26 31.06
N ASN A 219 -6.44 2.41 31.08
CA ASN A 219 -5.77 3.68 31.23
C ASN A 219 -5.10 4.10 29.90
N SER A 220 -4.60 5.34 29.86
CA SER A 220 -3.89 5.91 28.72
C SER A 220 -2.68 5.08 28.30
N LEU A 221 -2.35 5.15 27.01
CA LEU A 221 -1.14 4.56 26.48
C LEU A 221 0.09 5.35 26.93
N ILE A 222 1.12 4.66 27.43
CA ILE A 222 2.38 5.27 27.91
C ILE A 222 3.59 4.49 27.37
N ALA A 223 4.65 5.16 26.93
CA ALA A 223 5.89 4.53 26.45
C ALA A 223 6.86 4.19 27.60
N ASN A 224 6.52 3.24 28.46
CA ASN A 224 7.26 2.98 29.70
C ASN A 224 7.75 1.52 29.89
N ARG A 225 7.56 0.63 28.91
CA ARG A 225 7.93 -0.80 29.04
C ARG A 225 9.25 -1.13 28.34
N VAL A 226 10.03 -2.02 28.95
CA VAL A 226 11.34 -2.46 28.40
C VAL A 226 11.26 -3.80 27.65
N ALA A 227 10.14 -4.51 27.76
CA ALA A 227 9.88 -5.78 27.10
C ALA A 227 8.47 -5.79 26.53
N VAL A 228 8.26 -6.61 25.50
CA VAL A 228 6.97 -6.75 24.81
C VAL A 228 6.21 -7.94 25.36
N SER A 229 4.94 -7.72 25.70
CA SER A 229 3.95 -8.76 26.01
C SER A 229 2.56 -8.31 25.50
N SER A 230 1.49 -8.87 26.05
CA SER A 230 0.12 -8.57 25.61
C SER A 230 -0.31 -7.11 25.78
N TRP A 231 0.30 -6.37 26.72
CA TRP A 231 -0.03 -4.97 26.99
C TRP A 231 0.67 -4.00 26.03
N GLU A 232 1.80 -4.41 25.47
CA GLU A 232 2.63 -3.62 24.56
C GLU A 232 2.40 -3.98 23.08
N THR A 233 1.48 -4.91 22.82
CA THR A 233 1.16 -5.38 21.48
C THR A 233 -0.19 -4.88 20.98
N PHE A 234 -0.20 -4.56 19.69
CA PHE A 234 -1.37 -4.07 18.98
C PHE A 234 -1.49 -4.80 17.65
N ASN A 235 -2.71 -5.15 17.28
CA ASN A 235 -3.01 -5.49 15.90
C ASN A 235 -3.09 -4.19 15.10
N LEU A 236 -2.11 -3.96 14.23
CA LEU A 236 -2.16 -2.87 13.25
C LEU A 236 -3.08 -3.26 12.11
N ILE A 237 -4.13 -2.47 11.95
CA ILE A 237 -5.24 -2.71 11.03
C ILE A 237 -5.19 -1.64 9.95
N PHE A 238 -4.87 -2.02 8.72
CA PHE A 238 -4.95 -1.11 7.59
C PHE A 238 -6.41 -0.94 7.17
N LEU A 239 -6.86 0.33 7.05
CA LEU A 239 -8.25 0.67 6.73
C LEU A 239 -8.38 1.01 5.24
N ASN A 240 -7.80 2.14 4.84
CA ASN A 240 -7.74 2.63 3.47
C ASN A 240 -6.63 3.68 3.35
N GLY A 241 -5.96 3.78 2.20
CA GLY A 241 -4.89 4.76 2.04
C GLY A 241 -3.76 4.56 3.06
N LYS A 242 -3.38 5.67 3.68
CA LYS A 242 -2.45 5.71 4.81
C LYS A 242 -3.15 5.59 6.16
N ASN A 243 -4.46 5.30 6.21
CA ASN A 243 -5.21 5.23 7.47
C ASN A 243 -5.14 3.83 8.08
N VAL A 244 -4.94 3.82 9.40
CA VAL A 244 -4.82 2.61 10.21
C VAL A 244 -5.62 2.74 11.49
N ALA A 245 -5.95 1.60 12.09
CA ALA A 245 -6.38 1.50 13.47
C ALA A 245 -5.41 0.61 14.25
N LEU A 246 -5.34 0.82 15.57
CA LEU A 246 -4.59 -0.02 16.49
C LEU A 246 -5.59 -0.71 17.42
N LYS A 247 -5.60 -2.05 17.44
CA LYS A 247 -6.41 -2.82 18.39
C LYS A 247 -5.51 -3.46 19.43
N SER A 248 -5.64 -3.07 20.69
CA SER A 248 -4.80 -3.56 21.77
C SER A 248 -5.02 -5.06 21.99
N CYS A 249 -3.93 -5.82 22.09
CA CYS A 249 -3.96 -7.24 22.48
C CYS A 249 -4.30 -7.42 23.97
N ALA A 250 -4.21 -6.38 24.79
CA ALA A 250 -4.50 -6.44 26.23
C ALA A 250 -5.98 -6.68 26.54
N ASN A 251 -6.87 -6.10 25.71
CA ASN A 251 -8.31 -6.12 25.97
C ASN A 251 -9.19 -6.22 24.71
N GLY A 252 -8.58 -6.31 23.52
CA GLY A 252 -9.29 -6.41 22.25
C GLY A 252 -10.07 -5.15 21.85
N LYS A 253 -9.74 -3.98 22.39
CA LYS A 253 -10.37 -2.69 22.06
C LYS A 253 -9.47 -1.85 21.16
N TYR A 254 -10.08 -0.94 20.41
CA TYR A 254 -9.39 0.01 19.56
C TYR A 254 -8.86 1.20 20.37
N VAL A 255 -7.66 1.64 20.01
CA VAL A 255 -7.05 2.87 20.52
C VAL A 255 -7.81 4.06 19.96
N CYS A 256 -8.28 4.92 20.85
CA CYS A 256 -9.04 6.12 20.57
C CYS A 256 -8.20 7.34 20.93
N ALA A 257 -8.12 8.33 20.04
CA ALA A 257 -7.62 9.66 20.36
C ALA A 257 -8.76 10.45 21.02
N GLU A 258 -8.81 10.45 22.35
CA GLU A 258 -9.92 11.08 23.10
C GLU A 258 -10.04 12.58 22.83
N ASN A 259 -11.22 13.14 23.12
CA ASN A 259 -11.54 14.56 22.93
C ASN A 259 -11.19 15.05 21.51
N ALA A 260 -11.64 14.31 20.50
CA ALA A 260 -11.34 14.59 19.10
C ALA A 260 -9.83 14.78 18.81
N GLY A 261 -8.97 14.04 19.51
CA GLY A 261 -7.52 14.06 19.33
C GLY A 261 -6.75 14.97 20.29
N ASP A 262 -7.41 15.87 21.03
CA ASP A 262 -6.73 16.75 22.00
C ASP A 262 -6.56 16.10 23.39
N GLY A 263 -7.07 14.88 23.59
CA GLY A 263 -6.89 14.08 24.80
C GLY A 263 -5.93 12.89 24.63
N PRO A 264 -5.69 12.14 25.71
CA PRO A 264 -4.84 10.94 25.70
C PRO A 264 -5.36 9.84 24.76
N LEU A 265 -4.44 9.03 24.24
CA LEU A 265 -4.79 7.81 23.54
C LEU A 265 -5.16 6.71 24.54
N ILE A 266 -6.35 6.10 24.39
CA ILE A 266 -6.85 5.04 25.28
C ILE A 266 -7.43 3.87 24.45
N ALA A 267 -7.10 2.63 24.81
CA ALA A 267 -7.64 1.43 24.16
C ALA A 267 -9.01 1.02 24.73
N ASN A 268 -10.06 1.82 24.45
CA ASN A 268 -11.38 1.64 25.09
C ASN A 268 -12.56 1.52 24.12
N ARG A 269 -12.35 1.58 22.80
CA ARG A 269 -13.45 1.53 21.82
C ARG A 269 -13.72 0.14 21.26
N SER A 270 -14.99 -0.18 21.03
CA SER A 270 -15.42 -1.46 20.45
C SER A 270 -15.48 -1.45 18.92
N GLN A 271 -15.49 -0.26 18.30
CA GLN A 271 -15.62 -0.08 16.86
C GLN A 271 -14.66 1.01 16.39
N ILE A 272 -14.28 0.94 15.11
CA ILE A 272 -13.45 1.96 14.46
C ILE A 272 -14.38 3.01 13.87
N SER A 273 -14.12 4.27 14.23
CA SER A 273 -14.68 5.46 13.62
C SER A 273 -13.57 6.50 13.47
N LEU A 274 -13.93 7.78 13.44
CA LEU A 274 -13.03 8.89 13.19
C LEU A 274 -11.90 9.00 14.23
N TRP A 275 -12.16 8.73 15.51
CA TRP A 275 -11.18 8.95 16.59
C TRP A 275 -10.24 7.76 16.79
N GLU A 276 -10.60 6.59 16.27
CA GLU A 276 -9.77 5.38 16.29
C GLU A 276 -8.96 5.22 14.99
N THR A 277 -9.14 6.15 14.05
CA THR A 277 -8.46 6.20 12.77
C THR A 277 -7.28 7.15 12.85
N PHE A 278 -6.08 6.62 12.55
CA PHE A 278 -4.84 7.38 12.50
C PHE A 278 -4.25 7.31 11.11
N ARG A 279 -3.69 8.40 10.61
CA ARG A 279 -2.88 8.37 9.40
C ARG A 279 -1.45 7.96 9.77
N LEU A 280 -0.99 6.84 9.22
CA LEU A 280 0.36 6.31 9.37
C LEU A 280 1.30 6.97 8.38
N ILE A 281 2.34 7.63 8.90
CA ILE A 281 3.38 8.28 8.11
C ILE A 281 4.64 7.44 8.20
N ASP A 282 5.05 6.86 7.08
CA ASP A 282 6.35 6.19 6.96
C ASP A 282 7.48 7.23 7.04
N ARG A 283 8.47 6.95 7.88
CA ARG A 283 9.66 7.78 8.11
C ARG A 283 10.94 7.07 7.65
N GLY A 284 10.81 5.93 6.96
CA GLY A 284 11.92 5.09 6.51
C GLY A 284 12.51 4.23 7.63
N ASN A 285 13.29 3.21 7.25
CA ASN A 285 14.03 2.35 8.19
C ASN A 285 13.18 1.73 9.32
N GLY A 286 11.91 1.40 9.03
CA GLY A 286 10.98 0.82 10.00
C GLY A 286 10.42 1.82 11.02
N LYS A 287 10.64 3.12 10.82
CA LYS A 287 10.13 4.20 11.68
C LYS A 287 8.83 4.75 11.12
N VAL A 288 7.92 5.11 12.02
CA VAL A 288 6.61 5.68 11.68
C VAL A 288 6.25 6.84 12.59
N ALA A 289 5.32 7.68 12.13
CA ALA A 289 4.57 8.61 12.96
C ALA A 289 3.07 8.39 12.76
N LEU A 290 2.26 8.72 13.77
CA LEU A 290 0.80 8.61 13.72
C LEU A 290 0.19 10.00 13.79
N VAL A 291 -0.76 10.30 12.91
CA VAL A 291 -1.54 11.54 12.94
C VAL A 291 -2.98 11.21 13.32
N ALA A 292 -3.51 11.86 14.36
CA ALA A 292 -4.89 11.67 14.80
C ALA A 292 -5.88 12.54 14.01
N VAL A 293 -7.17 12.43 14.34
CA VAL A 293 -8.27 13.19 13.72
C VAL A 293 -8.07 14.71 13.74
N ASN A 294 -7.43 15.28 14.77
CA ASN A 294 -7.13 16.71 14.85
C ASN A 294 -5.99 17.18 13.92
N GLY A 295 -5.45 16.28 13.09
CA GLY A 295 -4.37 16.60 12.16
C GLY A 295 -2.99 16.72 12.80
N LYS A 296 -2.85 16.47 14.11
CA LYS A 296 -1.60 16.54 14.87
C LYS A 296 -0.97 15.16 15.05
N TYR A 297 0.34 15.15 15.22
CA TYR A 297 1.13 13.95 15.48
C TYR A 297 1.00 13.50 16.93
N VAL A 298 0.87 12.18 17.11
CA VAL A 298 0.92 11.50 18.41
C VAL A 298 2.33 11.63 18.97
N CYS A 299 2.43 12.20 20.17
CA CYS A 299 3.67 12.52 20.86
C CYS A 299 3.82 11.65 22.11
N ALA A 300 5.00 11.08 22.32
CA ALA A 300 5.42 10.48 23.59
C ALA A 300 6.02 11.57 24.51
N ASP A 301 5.14 12.39 25.09
CA ASP A 301 5.52 13.56 25.88
C ASP A 301 6.38 13.22 27.12
N ASN A 302 7.10 14.23 27.60
CA ASN A 302 7.95 14.14 28.80
C ASN A 302 8.96 12.96 28.71
N TYR A 303 9.66 12.86 27.58
CA TYR A 303 10.56 11.74 27.28
C TYR A 303 9.87 10.37 27.39
N GLY A 304 8.62 10.29 26.95
CA GLY A 304 7.76 9.10 27.00
C GLY A 304 7.29 8.67 28.39
N ASN A 305 7.49 9.50 29.43
CA ASN A 305 7.01 9.21 30.78
C ASN A 305 5.55 9.67 31.03
N SER A 306 4.96 10.40 30.09
CA SER A 306 3.56 10.81 30.10
C SER A 306 2.73 10.02 29.08
N GLU A 307 1.41 10.16 29.17
CA GLU A 307 0.49 9.63 28.18
C GLU A 307 0.79 10.11 26.76
N LEU A 308 0.49 9.26 25.78
CA LEU A 308 0.55 9.63 24.37
C LEU A 308 -0.64 10.54 24.03
N ILE A 309 -0.36 11.72 23.47
CA ILE A 309 -1.37 12.71 23.04
C ILE A 309 -1.03 13.18 21.62
N ALA A 310 -2.04 13.40 20.77
CA ALA A 310 -1.84 14.00 19.45
C ALA A 310 -1.78 15.53 19.54
N ASN A 311 -0.63 16.11 19.91
CA ASN A 311 -0.51 17.54 20.20
C ASN A 311 0.62 18.25 19.41
N ARG A 312 1.27 17.60 18.45
CA ARG A 312 2.41 18.16 17.69
C ARG A 312 2.08 18.46 16.24
N THR A 313 2.64 19.54 15.70
CA THR A 313 2.46 19.94 14.29
C THR A 313 3.64 19.54 13.40
N SER A 314 4.76 19.13 13.99
CA SER A 314 5.95 18.60 13.32
C SER A 314 6.34 17.24 13.89
N VAL A 315 7.22 16.52 13.20
CA VAL A 315 7.68 15.19 13.61
C VAL A 315 9.17 15.21 13.89
N GLU A 316 9.53 14.90 15.13
CA GLU A 316 10.88 14.70 15.60
C GLU A 316 10.96 13.38 16.39
N SER A 317 11.89 13.26 17.33
CA SER A 317 12.11 12.00 18.06
C SER A 317 10.93 11.57 18.92
N TRP A 318 10.13 12.51 19.46
CA TRP A 318 9.03 12.19 20.38
C TRP A 318 7.77 11.71 19.67
N GLU A 319 7.60 12.08 18.41
CA GLU A 319 6.48 11.65 17.56
C GLU A 319 6.84 10.46 16.66
N THR A 320 8.07 9.95 16.79
CA THR A 320 8.59 8.84 16.00
C THR A 320 8.58 7.55 16.82
N PHE A 321 8.09 6.48 16.20
CA PHE A 321 8.05 5.14 16.77
C PHE A 321 8.70 4.14 15.81
N ASP A 322 9.48 3.20 16.34
CA ASP A 322 9.87 2.02 15.56
C ASP A 322 8.69 1.05 15.56
N LEU A 323 8.34 0.54 14.37
CA LEU A 323 7.34 -0.50 14.21
C LEU A 323 8.03 -1.86 14.29
N VAL A 324 7.87 -2.55 15.42
CA VAL A 324 8.53 -3.83 15.70
C VAL A 324 7.53 -4.96 15.50
N GLN A 325 7.72 -5.77 14.47
CA GLN A 325 6.88 -6.95 14.22
C GLN A 325 7.06 -8.01 15.32
N GLN A 326 5.96 -8.60 15.78
CA GLN A 326 5.92 -9.67 16.79
C GLN A 326 5.44 -10.98 16.19
#